data_AF-A0A3A8PKV5-F1
#
_entry.id   AF-A0A3A8PKV5-F1
#
_cell.length_a   1.000
_cell.length_b   1.000
_cell.length_c   1.000
_cell.angle_alpha   90.00
_cell.angle_beta   90.00
_cell.angle_gamma   90.00
#
_symmetry.space_group_name_H-M   'P 1'
#
loop_
_entity.id
_entity.type
_entity.pdbx_description
1 polymer ?
#
loop_
_entity_poly.entity_id
_entity_poly.type
_entity_poly.pdbx_seq_one_letter_code
_entity_poly.pdbx_strand_id
1 'polypeptide(L)' 'MDHANEAGAAAGDEDAPMAVAVVGLALRFPGAEDARQFWRNLVGGV' A
#
# COMPACT_ATOMS: atom_id res chain seq x y z
N MET A 1 18.93 9.40 -27.31
CA MET A 1 17.72 8.57 -27.33
C MET A 1 17.27 8.43 -25.89
N ASP A 2 16.37 9.31 -25.48
CA ASP A 2 15.69 9.26 -24.20
C ASP A 2 15.02 7.90 -24.02
N HIS A 3 15.37 7.19 -22.96
CA HIS A 3 14.64 6.02 -22.51
C HIS A 3 13.26 6.51 -22.05
N ALA A 4 12.30 6.46 -22.97
CA ALA A 4 10.89 6.68 -22.65
C ALA A 4 10.52 5.70 -21.52
N ASN A 5 10.07 6.27 -20.42
CA ASN A 5 9.39 5.55 -19.35
C ASN A 5 8.13 4.91 -19.94
N GLU A 6 8.24 3.66 -20.38
CA GLU A 6 7.09 2.80 -20.60
C GLU A 6 6.50 2.48 -19.23
N ALA A 7 5.74 3.43 -18.70
CA ALA A 7 4.69 3.13 -17.75
C ALA A 7 3.75 2.17 -18.48
N GLY A 8 4.01 0.87 -18.33
CA GLY A 8 3.15 -0.20 -18.80
C GLY A 8 1.77 0.04 -18.22
N ALA A 9 0.92 0.72 -18.99
CA ALA A 9 -0.50 0.73 -18.77
C ALA A 9 -0.90 -0.75 -18.84
N ALA A 10 -1.18 -1.32 -17.68
CA ALA A 10 -1.64 -2.69 -17.56
C ALA A 10 -2.76 -2.87 -18.58
N ALA A 11 -2.52 -3.70 -19.59
CA ALA A 11 -3.59 -4.22 -20.42
C ALA A 11 -4.52 -4.93 -19.44
N GLY A 12 -5.62 -4.27 -19.11
CA GLY A 12 -6.57 -4.77 -18.14
C GLY A 12 -7.11 -6.08 -18.66
N ASP A 13 -6.92 -7.15 -17.89
CA ASP A 13 -7.71 -8.36 -18.05
C ASP A 13 -9.17 -7.94 -17.88
N GLU A 14 -9.97 -7.98 -18.95
CA GLU A 14 -11.35 -7.47 -18.97
C GLU A 14 -12.26 -8.24 -18.00
N ASP A 15 -11.86 -9.46 -17.63
CA ASP A 15 -12.51 -10.31 -16.64
C ASP A 15 -11.92 -10.18 -15.22
N ALA A 16 -10.84 -9.41 -15.03
CA ALA A 16 -10.29 -9.22 -13.70
C ALA A 16 -11.23 -8.37 -12.83
N PRO A 17 -11.47 -8.78 -11.57
CA PRO A 17 -12.24 -7.96 -10.66
C PRO A 17 -11.58 -6.59 -10.49
N MET A 18 -12.40 -5.54 -10.51
CA MET A 18 -11.93 -4.16 -10.37
C MET A 18 -11.11 -4.01 -9.08
N ALA A 19 -9.84 -3.63 -9.23
CA ALA A 19 -8.95 -3.43 -8.10
C ALA A 19 -9.39 -2.22 -7.28
N VAL A 20 -9.32 -2.35 -5.94
CA VAL A 20 -9.61 -1.27 -5.01
C VAL A 20 -8.33 -0.90 -4.28
N ALA A 21 -7.93 0.38 -4.38
CA ALA A 21 -6.75 0.88 -3.70
C ALA A 21 -7.08 1.34 -2.27
N VAL A 22 -6.26 0.93 -1.31
CA VAL A 22 -6.25 1.53 0.04
C VAL A 22 -5.34 2.75 0.00
N VAL A 23 -5.93 3.94 0.04
CA VAL A 23 -5.20 5.22 -0.10
C VAL A 23 -4.83 5.87 1.23
N GLY A 24 -5.34 5.36 2.36
CA GLY A 24 -5.05 5.88 3.68
C GLY A 24 -5.49 4.94 4.79
N LEU A 25 -4.83 5.05 5.95
CA LEU A 25 -5.11 4.26 7.14
C LEU A 25 -4.91 5.12 8.38
N ALA A 26 -5.90 5.14 9.28
CA ALA A 26 -5.82 5.76 10.59
C ALA A 26 -6.23 4.71 11.64
N LEU A 27 -5.41 4.54 12.68
CA LEU A 27 -5.64 3.53 13.71
C LEU A 27 -5.12 3.99 15.07
N ARG A 28 -5.69 3.40 16.13
CA ARG A 28 -5.22 3.49 17.51
C ARG A 28 -5.36 2.12 18.16
N PHE A 29 -4.27 1.61 18.73
CA PHE A 29 -4.24 0.34 19.44
C PHE A 29 -3.53 0.50 20.79
N PRO A 30 -3.74 -0.42 21.75
CA PRO A 30 -2.89 -0.50 22.93
C PRO A 30 -1.41 -0.57 22.51
N GLY A 31 -0.58 0.33 23.06
CA GLY A 31 0.84 0.41 22.72
C GLY A 31 1.17 1.03 21.35
N ALA A 32 0.17 1.48 20.58
CA ALA A 32 0.39 2.20 19.33
C ALA A 32 -0.64 3.34 19.13
N GLU A 33 -0.17 4.58 19.24
CA GLU A 33 -0.99 5.78 19.09
C GLU A 33 -1.32 6.10 17.63
N ASP A 34 -0.56 5.54 16.68
CA ASP A 34 -0.75 5.70 15.25
C ASP A 34 -0.26 4.48 14.44
N ALA A 35 -0.55 4.50 13.13
CA ALA A 35 -0.17 3.44 12.19
C ALA A 35 1.35 3.22 12.10
N ARG A 36 2.14 4.27 12.26
CA ARG A 36 3.59 4.19 12.18
C ARG A 36 4.15 3.50 13.43
N GLN A 37 3.62 3.79 14.61
CA GLN A 37 3.99 3.09 15.84
C GLN A 37 3.59 1.62 15.79
N PHE A 38 2.38 1.33 15.31
CA PHE A 38 1.94 -0.03 15.13
C PHE A 38 2.89 -0.82 14.23
N TRP A 39 3.32 -0.26 13.10
CA TRP A 39 4.28 -0.93 12.21
C TRP A 39 5.65 -1.15 12.89
N ARG A 40 6.15 -0.16 13.64
CA ARG A 40 7.39 -0.34 14.42
C ARG A 40 7.27 -1.47 15.43
N ASN A 41 6.13 -1.60 16.10
CA ASN A 41 5.89 -2.66 17.07
C ASN A 41 5.95 -4.04 16.41
N LEU A 42 5.28 -4.20 15.26
CA LEU A 42 5.31 -5.46 14.51
C LEU A 42 6.72 -5.85 14.06
N VAL A 43 7.48 -4.89 13.51
CA VAL A 43 8.87 -5.13 13.07
C VAL A 43 9.78 -5.42 14.26
N GLY A 44 9.52 -4.79 15.41
CA GLY A 44 10.28 -4.97 16.65
C GLY A 44 9.90 -6.22 17.46
N GLY A 45 8.78 -6.87 17.14
CA GLY A 45 8.31 -8.07 17.84
C GLY A 45 7.81 -7.84 19.27
N VAL A 46 7.23 -6.66 19.55
CA VAL A 46 6.62 -6.29 20.84
C VAL A 46 5.11 -6.47 20.85
#